data_AF-A0A962W6G5-F1
#
_entry.id   AF-A0A962W6G5-F1
#
_cell.length_a   1.000
_cell.length_b   1.000
_cell.length_c   1.000
_cell.angle_alpha   90.00
_cell.angle_beta   90.00
_cell.angle_gamma   90.00
#
_symmetry.space_group_name_H-M   'P 1'
#
loop_
_entity.id
_entity.type
_entity.pdbx_description
1 polymer ?
#
loop_
_entity_poly.entity_id
_entity_poly.type
_entity_poly.pdbx_seq_one_letter_code
_entity_poly.pdbx_strand_id
1 'polypeptide(L)'
;MNAMSVKAVGYALVASVASAVLLGLVFLGYWSLAGPAESRDLYVPGREFRAAVGQARAEGEQLVVSGFEGVSPRRQAVLSLRRQLDSEAYRFLTIDMSQLPSGMAATVFWRKSGQAQGDALYSQPVPANVAGATTLDMTRNPAWMGPLAEIGLLLAGDPESRELHFSGISLAGGGVGPALGSLLTQWTGFRRFDQTTINRVSATFTAGALSPIPVAAVWAGLALLLVLVAGWLGKAAPRITYLLVVLIVWVTLDLLWQRQLTAQLQLSQQLFQGRSVAERHGRDFDSALYDYAQQLKSSGLPATPARLFMLHNSRGHNFQRLKLQYYLLPHNIYNLGTLPPEGAVREGDYILALVPVPGLEFHGGRSLLRWRGGGRVPATLEHSHPMGKLFRIAADPPGSPEPGAGARPR
;
A
#
# COMPACT_ATOMS: atom_id res chain seq x y z
N MET A 1 44.98 -21.60 -6.85
CA MET A 1 43.72 -22.21 -6.38
C MET A 1 43.91 -23.72 -6.37
N ASN A 2 43.79 -24.38 -5.21
CA ASN A 2 44.11 -25.81 -5.11
C ASN A 2 43.07 -26.66 -5.86
N ALA A 3 43.50 -27.74 -6.54
CA ALA A 3 42.60 -28.62 -7.30
C ALA A 3 41.43 -29.17 -6.47
N MET A 4 41.63 -29.34 -5.15
CA MET A 4 40.60 -29.74 -4.21
C MET A 4 39.48 -28.70 -4.04
N SER A 5 39.82 -27.41 -4.06
CA SER A 5 38.85 -26.31 -3.97
C SER A 5 37.99 -26.21 -5.22
N VAL A 6 38.60 -26.40 -6.40
CA VAL A 6 37.88 -26.40 -7.69
C VAL A 6 36.85 -27.53 -7.74
N LYS A 7 37.23 -28.75 -7.34
CA LYS A 7 36.32 -29.91 -7.29
C LYS A 7 35.14 -29.67 -6.34
N ALA A 8 35.38 -29.12 -5.16
CA ALA A 8 34.32 -28.86 -4.19
C ALA A 8 33.30 -27.84 -4.69
N VAL A 9 33.76 -26.75 -5.33
CA VAL A 9 32.88 -25.77 -5.96
C VAL A 9 32.04 -26.41 -7.07
N GLY A 10 32.66 -27.25 -7.92
CA GLY A 10 31.96 -27.98 -8.97
C GLY A 10 30.85 -28.89 -8.43
N TYR A 11 31.14 -29.71 -7.41
CA TYR A 11 30.14 -30.55 -6.77
C TYR A 11 29.01 -29.73 -6.14
N ALA A 12 29.34 -28.63 -5.45
CA ALA A 12 28.35 -27.79 -4.81
C ALA A 12 27.40 -27.15 -5.84
N LEU A 13 27.93 -26.60 -6.94
CA LEU A 13 27.12 -26.03 -8.01
C LEU A 13 26.22 -27.07 -8.67
N VAL A 14 26.75 -28.25 -9.00
CA VAL A 14 25.95 -29.34 -9.61
C VAL A 14 24.84 -29.77 -8.66
N ALA A 15 25.13 -29.99 -7.37
CA ALA A 15 24.13 -30.39 -6.39
C ALA A 15 23.05 -29.32 -6.19
N SER A 16 23.43 -28.04 -6.07
CA SER A 16 22.49 -26.93 -5.93
C SER A 16 21.62 -26.75 -7.17
N VAL A 17 22.17 -26.89 -8.38
CA VAL A 17 21.38 -26.79 -9.62
C VAL A 17 20.44 -27.99 -9.76
N ALA A 18 20.93 -29.21 -9.53
CA ALA A 18 20.12 -30.42 -9.60
C ALA A 18 18.96 -30.39 -8.59
N SER A 19 19.20 -29.94 -7.36
CA SER A 19 18.14 -29.79 -6.37
C SER A 19 17.14 -28.69 -6.73
N ALA A 20 17.57 -27.59 -7.34
CA ALA A 20 16.67 -26.56 -7.84
C ALA A 20 15.76 -27.11 -8.96
N VAL A 21 16.32 -27.90 -9.88
CA VAL A 21 15.57 -28.58 -10.94
C VAL A 21 14.57 -29.56 -10.35
N LEU A 22 14.97 -30.39 -9.40
CA LEU A 22 14.07 -31.34 -8.71
C LEU A 22 12.93 -30.62 -7.99
N LEU A 23 13.22 -29.52 -7.28
CA LEU A 23 12.18 -28.70 -6.66
C LEU A 23 11.25 -28.08 -7.69
N GLY A 24 11.78 -27.60 -8.81
CA GLY A 24 10.99 -27.14 -9.94
C GLY A 24 10.07 -28.25 -10.46
N LEU A 25 10.56 -29.47 -10.66
CA LEU A 25 9.75 -30.61 -11.09
C LEU A 25 8.67 -31.01 -10.09
N VAL A 26 8.97 -31.03 -8.79
CA VAL A 26 7.99 -31.27 -7.73
C VAL A 26 6.90 -30.19 -7.74
N PHE A 27 7.31 -28.93 -7.89
CA PHE A 27 6.38 -27.81 -8.02
C PHE A 27 5.50 -27.97 -9.25
N LEU A 28 6.08 -28.28 -10.42
CA LEU A 28 5.36 -28.54 -11.66
C LEU A 28 4.35 -29.67 -11.50
N GLY A 29 4.75 -30.79 -10.91
CA GLY A 29 3.89 -31.94 -10.64
C GLY A 29 2.73 -31.59 -9.71
N TYR A 30 3.03 -30.92 -8.58
CA TYR A 30 2.00 -30.48 -7.63
C TYR A 30 0.95 -29.60 -8.31
N TRP A 31 1.38 -28.60 -9.09
CA TRP A 31 0.45 -27.66 -9.74
C TRP A 31 -0.26 -28.23 -10.96
N SER A 32 0.32 -29.21 -11.66
CA SER A 32 -0.40 -29.95 -12.68
C SER A 32 -1.53 -30.80 -12.11
N LEU A 33 -1.39 -31.27 -10.86
CA LEU A 33 -2.38 -32.13 -10.20
C LEU A 33 -3.39 -31.34 -9.35
N ALA A 34 -2.99 -30.19 -8.80
CA ALA A 34 -3.81 -29.36 -7.93
C ALA A 34 -4.69 -28.35 -8.68
N GLY A 35 -4.55 -28.23 -10.01
CA GLY A 35 -5.36 -27.34 -10.82
C GLY A 35 -6.78 -27.90 -11.03
N PRO A 36 -7.83 -27.05 -11.02
CA PRO A 36 -9.16 -27.48 -11.45
C PRO A 36 -9.10 -27.99 -12.90
N ALA A 37 -9.70 -29.15 -13.16
CA ALA A 37 -9.62 -29.87 -14.43
C ALA A 37 -10.23 -29.10 -15.63
N GLU A 38 -11.05 -28.06 -15.36
CA GLU A 38 -11.77 -27.28 -16.37
C GLU A 38 -11.64 -25.76 -16.17
N SER A 39 -10.44 -25.22 -15.89
CA SER A 39 -10.31 -23.76 -15.94
C SER A 39 -10.17 -23.25 -17.37
N ARG A 40 -11.19 -22.58 -17.89
CA ARG A 40 -11.07 -21.78 -19.11
C ARG A 40 -10.32 -20.49 -18.79
N ASP A 41 -9.12 -20.33 -19.31
CA ASP A 41 -8.41 -19.06 -19.23
C ASP A 41 -9.18 -17.99 -20.02
N LEU A 42 -9.31 -16.80 -19.41
CA LEU A 42 -9.98 -15.65 -20.02
C LEU A 42 -8.98 -14.52 -20.14
N TYR A 43 -8.61 -14.19 -21.37
CA TYR A 43 -7.88 -12.97 -21.67
C TYR A 43 -8.86 -11.86 -22.06
N VAL A 44 -8.69 -10.68 -21.44
CA VAL A 44 -9.43 -9.47 -21.79
C VAL A 44 -8.43 -8.40 -22.23
N PRO A 45 -8.43 -8.00 -23.51
CA PRO A 45 -7.50 -7.01 -24.02
C PRO A 45 -7.80 -5.62 -23.42
N GLY A 46 -6.76 -4.79 -23.34
CA GLY A 46 -6.82 -3.45 -22.77
C GLY A 46 -7.91 -2.59 -23.41
N ARG A 47 -8.13 -2.71 -24.73
CA ARG A 47 -9.16 -1.96 -25.46
C ARG A 47 -10.60 -2.14 -24.95
N GLU A 48 -10.90 -3.23 -24.26
CA GLU A 48 -12.23 -3.46 -23.67
C GLU A 48 -12.45 -2.66 -22.38
N PHE A 49 -11.37 -2.16 -21.77
CA PHE A 49 -11.43 -1.30 -20.61
C PHE A 49 -11.75 0.14 -21.02
N ARG A 50 -12.45 0.85 -20.14
CA ARG A 50 -12.75 2.27 -20.29
C ARG A 50 -12.13 3.06 -19.15
N ALA A 51 -11.63 4.25 -19.45
CA ALA A 51 -11.27 5.21 -18.41
C ALA A 51 -12.56 5.76 -17.77
N ALA A 52 -12.78 5.42 -16.50
CA ALA A 52 -13.83 6.00 -15.67
C ALA A 52 -13.39 7.33 -15.04
N VAL A 53 -12.08 7.50 -14.86
CA VAL A 53 -11.41 8.72 -14.38
C VAL A 53 -10.12 8.88 -15.19
N GLY A 54 -9.80 10.09 -15.62
CA GLY A 54 -8.64 10.35 -16.47
C GLY A 54 -8.94 10.17 -17.97
N GLN A 55 -7.90 10.18 -18.78
CA GLN A 55 -8.00 10.02 -20.23
C GLN A 55 -7.21 8.80 -20.68
N ALA A 56 -7.86 7.95 -21.47
CA ALA A 56 -7.22 6.83 -22.13
C ALA A 56 -7.80 6.65 -23.53
N ARG A 57 -6.97 6.13 -24.44
CA ARG A 57 -7.31 5.89 -25.84
C ARG A 57 -6.92 4.47 -26.22
N ALA A 58 -7.77 3.78 -26.98
CA ALA A 58 -7.44 2.45 -27.48
C ALA A 58 -6.46 2.58 -28.65
N GLU A 59 -5.37 1.83 -28.62
CA GLU A 59 -4.43 1.67 -29.73
C GLU A 59 -4.23 0.17 -29.99
N GLY A 60 -4.87 -0.35 -31.04
CA GLY A 60 -4.88 -1.79 -31.32
C GLY A 60 -5.59 -2.59 -30.21
N GLU A 61 -4.88 -3.55 -29.61
CA GLU A 61 -5.37 -4.33 -28.46
C GLU A 61 -5.11 -3.64 -27.10
N GLN A 62 -4.27 -2.61 -27.08
CA GLN A 62 -3.85 -1.92 -25.86
C GLN A 62 -4.72 -0.71 -25.56
N LEU A 63 -4.75 -0.33 -24.28
CA LEU A 63 -5.28 0.94 -23.84
C LEU A 63 -4.12 1.82 -23.38
N VAL A 64 -3.97 2.98 -24.01
CA VAL A 64 -2.94 3.96 -23.70
C VAL A 64 -3.53 5.02 -22.78
N VAL A 65 -3.01 5.09 -21.56
CA VAL A 65 -3.42 6.06 -20.54
C VAL A 65 -2.52 7.28 -20.63
N SER A 66 -3.11 8.41 -21.01
CA SER A 66 -2.39 9.67 -21.25
C SER A 66 -2.80 10.79 -20.28
N GLY A 67 -3.98 10.71 -19.67
CA GLY A 67 -4.50 11.73 -18.77
C GLY A 67 -4.83 11.18 -17.38
N PHE A 68 -4.40 11.91 -16.36
CA PHE A 68 -4.73 11.62 -14.97
C PHE A 68 -5.42 12.83 -14.35
N GLU A 69 -6.50 12.58 -13.62
CA GLU A 69 -7.26 13.63 -12.93
C GLU A 69 -6.79 13.82 -11.50
N GLY A 70 -6.93 15.03 -10.98
CA GLY A 70 -6.52 15.40 -9.62
C GLY A 70 -5.29 16.31 -9.60
N VAL A 71 -4.86 16.66 -8.39
CA VAL A 71 -3.73 17.56 -8.14
C VAL A 71 -2.49 16.72 -7.84
N SER A 72 -1.35 17.03 -8.47
CA SER A 72 -0.08 16.34 -8.17
C SER A 72 0.26 16.50 -6.68
N PRO A 73 0.72 15.44 -5.97
CA PRO A 73 1.11 14.11 -6.49
C PRO A 73 -0.02 13.07 -6.54
N ARG A 74 -1.28 13.44 -6.26
CA ARG A 74 -2.44 12.54 -6.15
C ARG A 74 -3.28 12.47 -7.43
N ARG A 75 -2.60 12.50 -8.57
CA ARG A 75 -3.23 12.27 -9.86
C ARG A 75 -3.63 10.80 -9.98
N GLN A 76 -4.78 10.53 -10.54
CA GLN A 76 -5.30 9.17 -10.69
C GLN A 76 -5.99 8.95 -12.03
N ALA A 77 -5.91 7.71 -12.50
CA ALA A 77 -6.68 7.20 -13.62
C ALA A 77 -7.33 5.88 -13.18
N VAL A 78 -8.58 5.67 -13.57
CA VAL A 78 -9.35 4.48 -13.22
C VAL A 78 -9.75 3.79 -14.51
N LEU A 79 -9.23 2.59 -14.74
CA LEU A 79 -9.59 1.74 -15.85
C LEU A 79 -10.60 0.71 -15.37
N SER A 80 -11.75 0.61 -16.03
CA SER A 80 -12.84 -0.25 -15.60
C SER A 80 -13.35 -1.13 -16.74
N LEU A 81 -13.62 -2.38 -16.40
CA LEU A 81 -14.32 -3.36 -17.22
C LEU A 81 -15.58 -3.80 -16.46
N ARG A 82 -16.74 -3.47 -17.02
CA ARG A 82 -18.05 -3.94 -16.51
C ARG A 82 -18.45 -5.20 -17.25
N ARG A 83 -18.20 -6.35 -16.62
CA ARG A 83 -18.51 -7.67 -17.16
C ARG A 83 -18.89 -8.59 -16.01
N GLN A 84 -19.93 -9.38 -16.20
CA GLN A 84 -20.26 -10.44 -15.25
C GLN A 84 -19.20 -11.54 -15.35
N LEU A 85 -18.51 -11.79 -14.25
CA LEU A 85 -17.48 -12.80 -14.14
C LEU A 85 -17.75 -13.65 -12.92
N ASP A 86 -17.65 -14.97 -13.06
CA ASP A 86 -17.61 -15.86 -11.90
C ASP A 86 -16.16 -15.98 -11.44
N SER A 87 -15.80 -15.28 -10.36
CA SER A 87 -14.41 -15.24 -9.89
C SER A 87 -13.94 -16.57 -9.30
N GLU A 88 -14.87 -17.47 -8.93
CA GLU A 88 -14.54 -18.77 -8.36
C GLU A 88 -13.83 -19.66 -9.39
N ALA A 89 -14.10 -19.44 -10.67
CA ALA A 89 -13.40 -20.08 -11.78
C ALA A 89 -11.97 -19.57 -11.98
N TYR A 90 -11.57 -18.48 -11.33
CA TYR A 90 -10.30 -17.78 -11.59
C TYR A 90 -9.50 -17.57 -10.31
N ARG A 91 -8.44 -18.35 -10.17
CA ARG A 91 -7.47 -18.23 -9.07
C ARG A 91 -6.47 -17.11 -9.30
N PHE A 92 -5.99 -16.98 -10.53
CA PHE A 92 -4.90 -16.09 -10.88
C PHE A 92 -5.38 -14.94 -11.74
N LEU A 93 -4.92 -13.73 -11.40
CA LEU A 93 -5.09 -12.53 -12.20
C LEU A 93 -3.71 -12.06 -12.65
N THR A 94 -3.47 -12.10 -13.95
CA THR A 94 -2.27 -11.53 -14.57
C THR A 94 -2.61 -10.18 -15.18
N ILE A 95 -1.81 -9.17 -14.90
CA ILE A 95 -1.99 -7.82 -15.39
C ILE A 95 -0.78 -7.51 -16.27
N ASP A 96 -1.04 -7.16 -17.52
CA ASP A 96 0.01 -6.82 -18.48
C ASP A 96 0.00 -5.32 -18.75
N MET A 97 1.06 -4.64 -18.31
CA MET A 97 1.23 -3.21 -18.49
C MET A 97 2.72 -2.84 -18.62
N SER A 98 2.98 -1.71 -19.25
CA SER A 98 4.30 -1.08 -19.24
C SER A 98 4.77 -0.81 -17.82
N GLN A 99 6.09 -0.84 -17.60
CA GLN A 99 6.68 -0.57 -16.30
C GLN A 99 6.19 0.78 -15.73
N LEU A 100 5.63 0.74 -14.52
CA LEU A 100 5.15 1.92 -13.82
C LEU A 100 6.33 2.85 -13.43
N PRO A 101 6.22 4.17 -13.64
CA PRO A 101 7.18 5.13 -13.10
C PRO A 101 7.33 5.00 -11.58
N SER A 102 8.50 5.37 -11.04
CA SER A 102 8.83 5.17 -9.62
C SER A 102 7.89 5.90 -8.65
N GLY A 103 7.21 6.97 -9.10
CA GLY A 103 6.19 7.70 -8.37
C GLY A 103 4.79 7.08 -8.39
N MET A 104 4.51 6.13 -9.28
CA MET A 104 3.17 5.57 -9.48
C MET A 104 2.93 4.26 -8.72
N ALA A 105 1.67 4.02 -8.38
CA ALA A 105 1.18 2.78 -7.81
C ALA A 105 -0.03 2.29 -8.61
N ALA A 106 -0.15 0.99 -8.75
CA ALA A 106 -1.31 0.35 -9.35
C ALA A 106 -2.03 -0.50 -8.30
N THR A 107 -3.35 -0.50 -8.37
CA THR A 107 -4.21 -1.27 -7.47
C THR A 107 -5.31 -1.89 -8.31
N VAL A 108 -5.44 -3.21 -8.26
CA VAL A 108 -6.61 -3.87 -8.83
C VAL A 108 -7.78 -3.62 -7.90
N PHE A 109 -8.94 -3.33 -8.48
CA PHE A 109 -10.19 -3.28 -7.74
C PHE A 109 -11.26 -4.13 -8.41
N TRP A 110 -12.25 -4.53 -7.63
CA TRP A 110 -13.43 -5.23 -8.14
C TRP A 110 -14.67 -4.91 -7.31
N ARG A 111 -15.83 -5.14 -7.91
CA ARG A 111 -17.15 -5.03 -7.27
C ARG A 111 -17.94 -6.30 -7.50
N LYS A 112 -18.66 -6.77 -6.47
CA LYS A 112 -19.53 -7.94 -6.58
C LYS A 112 -20.85 -7.60 -7.29
N SER A 113 -21.45 -8.60 -7.90
CA SER A 113 -22.79 -8.49 -8.48
C SER A 113 -23.83 -8.19 -7.40
N GLY A 114 -24.76 -7.27 -7.69
CA GLY A 114 -25.80 -6.84 -6.77
C GLY A 114 -25.42 -5.70 -5.82
N GLN A 115 -24.15 -5.26 -5.80
CA GLN A 115 -23.74 -4.04 -5.10
C GLN A 115 -24.02 -2.79 -5.94
N ALA A 116 -24.62 -1.77 -5.33
CA ALA A 116 -24.95 -0.51 -5.98
C ALA A 116 -23.70 0.37 -6.18
N GLN A 117 -23.83 1.39 -7.04
CA GLN A 117 -22.78 2.39 -7.26
C GLN A 117 -22.60 3.24 -6.00
N GLY A 118 -21.61 2.92 -5.17
CA GLY A 118 -21.36 3.53 -3.86
C GLY A 118 -21.04 2.53 -2.75
N ASP A 119 -21.27 1.24 -2.99
CA ASP A 119 -20.93 0.16 -2.06
C ASP A 119 -19.42 -0.11 -2.00
N ALA A 120 -19.01 -0.88 -0.98
CA ALA A 120 -17.63 -1.21 -0.69
C ALA A 120 -16.87 -1.71 -1.93
N LEU A 121 -15.84 -0.97 -2.32
CA LEU A 121 -14.89 -1.36 -3.35
C LEU A 121 -13.83 -2.27 -2.74
N TYR A 122 -13.69 -3.49 -3.26
CA TYR A 122 -12.60 -4.36 -2.88
C TYR A 122 -11.39 -4.05 -3.72
N SER A 123 -10.21 -4.14 -3.11
CA SER A 123 -8.97 -3.83 -3.82
C SER A 123 -7.78 -4.63 -3.30
N GLN A 124 -6.79 -4.77 -4.17
CA GLN A 124 -5.50 -5.39 -3.87
C GLN A 124 -4.38 -4.59 -4.58
N PRO A 125 -3.37 -4.12 -3.85
CA PRO A 125 -2.22 -3.46 -4.45
C PRO A 125 -1.50 -4.39 -5.45
N VAL A 126 -1.04 -3.81 -6.54
CA VAL A 126 -0.15 -4.48 -7.51
C VAL A 126 1.28 -4.11 -7.16
N PRO A 127 2.19 -5.08 -6.99
CA PRO A 127 3.61 -4.79 -6.78
C PRO A 127 4.15 -3.93 -7.92
N ALA A 128 4.83 -2.84 -7.58
CA ALA A 128 5.48 -2.01 -8.59
C ALA A 128 6.70 -2.75 -9.18
N ASN A 129 7.14 -2.35 -10.37
CA ASN A 129 8.45 -2.70 -10.95
C ASN A 129 8.75 -4.19 -11.19
N VAL A 130 7.74 -5.04 -11.36
CA VAL A 130 7.95 -6.31 -12.07
C VAL A 130 7.95 -5.97 -13.56
N ALA A 131 9.08 -6.16 -14.24
CA ALA A 131 9.12 -5.96 -15.68
C ALA A 131 8.16 -6.95 -16.35
N GLY A 132 7.18 -6.45 -17.11
CA GLY A 132 6.19 -7.25 -17.81
C GLY A 132 4.96 -7.60 -16.97
N ALA A 133 4.38 -8.75 -17.28
CA ALA A 133 3.14 -9.23 -16.65
C ALA A 133 3.32 -9.52 -15.15
N THR A 134 2.40 -9.00 -14.34
CA THR A 134 2.33 -9.25 -12.89
C THR A 134 1.19 -10.20 -12.58
N THR A 135 1.47 -11.34 -11.95
CA THR A 135 0.44 -12.34 -11.62
C THR A 135 0.15 -12.37 -10.14
N LEU A 136 -1.13 -12.27 -9.78
CA LEU A 136 -1.62 -12.29 -8.41
C LEU A 136 -2.42 -13.57 -8.15
N ASP A 137 -2.19 -14.23 -7.01
CA ASP A 137 -3.07 -15.29 -6.50
C ASP A 137 -4.22 -14.65 -5.71
N MET A 138 -5.40 -14.62 -6.32
CA MET A 138 -6.58 -13.93 -5.80
C MET A 138 -7.32 -14.73 -4.72
N THR A 139 -7.08 -16.05 -4.64
CA THR A 139 -7.72 -16.93 -3.63
C THR A 139 -7.37 -16.56 -2.19
N ARG A 140 -6.27 -15.82 -2.01
CA ARG A 140 -5.83 -15.32 -0.70
C ARG A 140 -6.65 -14.13 -0.21
N ASN A 141 -7.49 -13.55 -1.07
CA ASN A 141 -8.40 -12.49 -0.70
C ASN A 141 -9.82 -13.06 -0.61
N PRO A 142 -10.38 -13.27 0.60
CA PRO A 142 -11.72 -13.81 0.75
C PRO A 142 -12.81 -12.98 0.04
N ALA A 143 -12.54 -11.69 -0.18
CA ALA A 143 -13.47 -10.81 -0.90
C ALA A 143 -13.48 -11.02 -2.42
N TRP A 144 -12.53 -11.79 -2.97
CA TRP A 144 -12.50 -12.14 -4.38
C TRP A 144 -13.65 -13.06 -4.77
N MET A 145 -13.99 -14.03 -3.92
CA MET A 145 -14.95 -15.10 -4.22
C MET A 145 -16.37 -14.60 -4.51
N GLY A 146 -17.01 -15.24 -5.50
CA GLY A 146 -18.38 -14.99 -5.94
C GLY A 146 -18.51 -14.13 -7.20
N PRO A 147 -19.74 -13.88 -7.67
CA PRO A 147 -19.97 -13.20 -8.94
C PRO A 147 -19.52 -11.74 -8.86
N LEU A 148 -18.69 -11.33 -9.84
CA LEU A 148 -18.21 -9.96 -10.03
C LEU A 148 -19.03 -9.27 -11.11
N ALA A 149 -19.32 -7.98 -10.91
CA ALA A 149 -19.93 -7.11 -11.91
C ALA A 149 -18.92 -6.16 -12.57
N GLU A 150 -17.81 -5.89 -11.89
CA GLU A 150 -16.78 -4.97 -12.35
C GLU A 150 -15.40 -5.40 -11.85
N ILE A 151 -14.41 -5.29 -12.72
CA ILE A 151 -12.99 -5.39 -12.38
C ILE A 151 -12.25 -4.24 -13.06
N GLY A 152 -11.22 -3.73 -12.40
CA GLY A 152 -10.49 -2.61 -12.94
C GLY A 152 -9.14 -2.39 -12.27
N LEU A 153 -8.48 -1.33 -12.75
CA LEU A 153 -7.16 -0.92 -12.32
C LEU A 153 -7.21 0.56 -11.94
N LEU A 154 -6.86 0.86 -10.70
CA LEU A 154 -6.62 2.21 -10.21
C LEU A 154 -5.11 2.49 -10.33
N LEU A 155 -4.77 3.49 -11.11
CA LEU A 155 -3.41 4.01 -11.27
C LEU A 155 -3.34 5.33 -10.50
N ALA A 156 -2.42 5.46 -9.56
CA ALA A 156 -2.27 6.65 -8.73
C ALA A 156 -0.82 7.12 -8.68
N GLY A 157 -0.60 8.43 -8.83
CA GLY A 157 0.71 9.06 -8.81
C GLY A 157 0.91 10.02 -9.98
N ASP A 158 2.13 10.55 -10.13
CA ASP A 158 2.50 11.41 -11.25
C ASP A 158 3.19 10.57 -12.35
N PRO A 159 2.66 10.53 -13.59
CA PRO A 159 3.24 9.76 -14.69
C PRO A 159 4.50 10.38 -15.32
N GLU A 160 4.98 11.54 -14.84
CA GLU A 160 6.16 12.24 -15.39
C GLU A 160 6.06 12.50 -16.90
N SER A 161 4.85 12.76 -17.41
CA SER A 161 4.55 12.95 -18.85
C SER A 161 4.74 11.71 -19.73
N ARG A 162 4.86 10.51 -19.16
CA ARG A 162 4.89 9.25 -19.92
C ARG A 162 3.48 8.70 -20.10
N GLU A 163 3.16 8.27 -21.32
CA GLU A 163 1.98 7.45 -21.56
C GLU A 163 2.20 6.05 -20.95
N LEU A 164 1.15 5.48 -20.36
CA LEU A 164 1.18 4.10 -19.85
C LEU A 164 0.42 3.20 -20.81
N HIS A 165 1.06 2.10 -21.19
CA HIS A 165 0.47 1.10 -22.07
C HIS A 165 -0.09 -0.03 -21.22
N PHE A 166 -1.40 -0.24 -21.29
CA PHE A 166 -2.10 -1.33 -20.63
C PHE A 166 -2.57 -2.33 -21.67
N SER A 167 -1.92 -3.51 -21.71
CA SER A 167 -2.23 -4.55 -22.69
C SER A 167 -3.50 -5.32 -22.34
N GLY A 168 -3.84 -5.44 -21.05
CA GLY A 168 -5.05 -6.12 -20.60
C GLY A 168 -4.84 -6.95 -19.35
N ILE A 169 -5.81 -7.83 -19.07
CA ILE A 169 -5.72 -8.82 -17.99
C ILE A 169 -5.93 -10.23 -18.51
N SER A 170 -5.29 -11.21 -17.87
CA SER A 170 -5.56 -12.63 -18.05
C SER A 170 -6.00 -13.25 -16.74
N LEU A 171 -7.15 -13.91 -16.76
CA LEU A 171 -7.70 -14.66 -15.64
C LEU A 171 -7.49 -16.15 -15.91
N ALA A 172 -6.88 -16.85 -14.95
CA ALA A 172 -6.63 -18.29 -15.06
C ALA A 172 -7.12 -19.02 -13.81
N GLY A 173 -7.83 -20.13 -13.97
CA GLY A 173 -8.30 -20.94 -12.84
C GLY A 173 -7.22 -21.84 -12.24
N GLY A 174 -6.20 -22.16 -13.03
CA GLY A 174 -5.08 -22.99 -12.61
C GLY A 174 -3.88 -22.85 -13.54
N GLY A 175 -2.99 -23.85 -13.49
CA GLY A 175 -1.86 -23.95 -14.39
C GLY A 175 -0.53 -23.53 -13.77
N VAL A 176 0.52 -24.16 -14.28
CA VAL A 176 1.91 -23.95 -13.87
C VAL A 176 2.38 -22.52 -14.13
N GLY A 177 2.09 -21.98 -15.33
CA GLY A 177 2.56 -20.67 -15.75
C GLY A 177 2.10 -19.56 -14.79
N PRO A 178 0.78 -19.41 -14.57
CA PRO A 178 0.25 -18.46 -13.59
C PRO A 178 0.73 -18.71 -12.15
N ALA A 179 0.89 -19.97 -11.74
CA ALA A 179 1.42 -20.30 -10.41
C ALA A 179 2.88 -19.85 -10.22
N LEU A 180 3.77 -20.10 -11.20
CA LEU A 180 5.14 -19.62 -11.20
C LEU A 180 5.20 -18.09 -11.28
N GLY A 181 4.40 -17.48 -12.17
CA GLY A 181 4.28 -16.03 -12.29
C GLY A 181 3.87 -15.38 -10.98
N SER A 182 2.94 -16.01 -10.25
CA SER A 182 2.51 -15.56 -8.92
C SER A 182 3.63 -15.68 -7.90
N LEU A 183 4.34 -16.81 -7.81
CA LEU A 183 5.49 -16.95 -6.91
C LEU A 183 6.58 -15.91 -7.18
N LEU A 184 6.95 -15.72 -8.44
CA LEU A 184 7.94 -14.74 -8.85
C LEU A 184 7.50 -13.32 -8.48
N THR A 185 6.22 -13.00 -8.72
CA THR A 185 5.62 -11.73 -8.31
C THR A 185 5.70 -11.53 -6.79
N GLN A 186 5.39 -12.56 -6.01
CA GLN A 186 5.41 -12.50 -4.55
C GLN A 186 6.82 -12.30 -3.97
N TRP A 187 7.84 -12.87 -4.61
CA TRP A 187 9.23 -12.81 -4.14
C TRP A 187 9.97 -11.57 -4.64
N THR A 188 9.68 -11.13 -5.87
CA THR A 188 10.43 -10.04 -6.53
C THR A 188 9.67 -8.72 -6.57
N GLY A 189 8.38 -8.72 -6.21
CA GLY A 189 7.52 -7.53 -6.23
C GLY A 189 8.06 -6.43 -5.33
N PHE A 190 8.28 -5.24 -5.91
CA PHE A 190 8.82 -4.11 -5.17
C PHE A 190 7.79 -3.58 -4.16
N ARG A 191 8.28 -3.35 -2.94
CA ARG A 191 7.52 -2.71 -1.86
C ARG A 191 8.15 -1.41 -1.41
N ARG A 192 7.33 -0.36 -1.39
CA ARG A 192 7.69 0.89 -0.74
C ARG A 192 7.73 0.68 0.78
N PHE A 193 8.45 1.55 1.47
CA PHE A 193 8.32 1.64 2.93
C PHE A 193 6.89 2.11 3.26
N ASP A 194 6.11 1.26 3.91
CA ASP A 194 4.73 1.55 4.32
C ASP A 194 4.62 2.04 5.78
N GLN A 195 5.76 2.25 6.43
CA GLN A 195 5.91 2.68 7.83
C GLN A 195 5.16 1.83 8.87
N THR A 196 4.62 0.67 8.48
CA THR A 196 3.90 -0.21 9.41
C THR A 196 4.84 -0.77 10.48
N THR A 197 6.13 -0.86 10.17
CA THR A 197 7.19 -1.29 11.08
C THR A 197 8.57 -0.97 10.51
N ILE A 198 9.47 -0.50 11.37
CA ILE A 198 10.89 -0.28 11.02
C ILE A 198 11.71 -1.58 11.08
N ASN A 199 11.18 -2.64 11.70
CA ASN A 199 11.93 -3.85 12.06
C ASN A 199 11.47 -5.11 11.32
N ARG A 200 10.55 -4.99 10.34
CA ARG A 200 10.07 -6.16 9.61
C ARG A 200 10.04 -5.90 8.11
N VAL A 201 10.90 -6.64 7.42
CA VAL A 201 10.85 -6.83 5.97
C VAL A 201 10.03 -8.10 5.73
N SER A 202 8.83 -7.95 5.18
CA SER A 202 7.97 -9.09 4.88
C SER A 202 8.56 -9.91 3.74
N ALA A 203 8.60 -11.24 3.88
CA ALA A 203 9.21 -12.12 2.88
C ALA A 203 8.38 -12.24 1.58
N THR A 204 7.09 -11.92 1.62
CA THR A 204 6.16 -12.00 0.48
C THR A 204 5.26 -10.79 0.40
N PHE A 205 4.88 -10.38 -0.82
CA PHE A 205 4.05 -9.19 -1.04
C PHE A 205 2.66 -9.32 -0.40
N THR A 206 1.99 -10.44 -0.62
CA THR A 206 0.67 -10.77 -0.07
C THR A 206 0.83 -11.60 1.19
N ALA A 207 0.03 -11.29 2.22
CA ALA A 207 0.00 -12.05 3.46
C ALA A 207 -0.32 -13.53 3.20
N GLY A 208 0.40 -14.42 3.89
CA GLY A 208 0.25 -15.87 3.77
C GLY A 208 0.87 -16.50 2.53
N ALA A 209 1.36 -15.72 1.55
CA ALA A 209 2.04 -16.26 0.36
C ALA A 209 3.25 -17.12 0.74
N LEU A 210 3.61 -18.07 -0.14
CA LEU A 210 4.72 -18.98 0.11
C LEU A 210 6.02 -18.16 0.20
N SER A 211 6.62 -18.14 1.38
CA SER A 211 7.87 -17.42 1.62
C SER A 211 9.04 -18.08 0.88
N PRO A 212 9.99 -17.30 0.33
CA PRO A 212 11.20 -17.86 -0.25
C PRO A 212 12.12 -18.53 0.78
N ILE A 213 11.96 -18.22 2.08
CA ILE A 213 12.80 -18.77 3.17
C ILE A 213 12.65 -20.29 3.31
N PRO A 214 11.43 -20.86 3.53
CA PRO A 214 11.27 -22.31 3.61
C PRO A 214 11.65 -23.00 2.30
N VAL A 215 11.40 -22.37 1.14
CA VAL A 215 11.83 -22.94 -0.15
C VAL A 215 13.35 -23.03 -0.23
N ALA A 216 14.08 -21.99 0.17
CA ALA A 216 15.53 -22.01 0.24
C ALA A 216 16.05 -23.06 1.24
N ALA A 217 15.38 -23.24 2.38
CA ALA A 217 15.76 -24.27 3.35
C ALA A 217 15.60 -25.70 2.77
N VAL A 218 14.46 -25.98 2.11
CA VAL A 218 14.25 -27.27 1.43
C VAL A 218 15.25 -27.45 0.28
N TRP A 219 15.56 -26.38 -0.46
CA TRP A 219 16.54 -26.38 -1.53
C TRP A 219 17.95 -26.75 -1.06
N ALA A 220 18.41 -26.11 0.03
CA ALA A 220 19.68 -26.44 0.66
C ALA A 220 19.68 -27.87 1.22
N GLY A 221 18.60 -28.29 1.89
CA GLY A 221 18.45 -29.65 2.42
C GLY A 221 18.52 -30.72 1.33
N LEU A 222 17.82 -30.51 0.21
CA LEU A 222 17.85 -31.43 -0.94
C LEU A 222 19.23 -31.45 -1.60
N ALA A 223 19.89 -30.31 -1.73
CA ALA A 223 21.25 -30.25 -2.26
C ALA A 223 22.25 -31.02 -1.36
N LEU A 224 22.15 -30.87 -0.04
CA LEU A 224 22.94 -31.64 0.92
C LEU A 224 22.68 -33.15 0.79
N LEU A 225 21.40 -33.54 0.68
CA LEU A 225 21.02 -34.93 0.48
C LEU A 225 21.63 -35.53 -0.79
N LEU A 226 21.62 -34.79 -1.91
CA LEU A 226 22.25 -35.23 -3.16
C LEU A 226 23.76 -35.44 -3.00
N VAL A 227 24.46 -34.56 -2.29
CA VAL A 227 25.91 -34.74 -1.99
C VAL A 227 26.15 -35.97 -1.13
N LEU A 228 25.30 -36.20 -0.11
CA LEU A 228 25.39 -37.38 0.76
C LEU A 228 25.16 -38.69 0.00
N VAL A 229 24.11 -38.74 -0.83
CA VAL A 229 23.79 -39.91 -1.66
C VAL A 229 24.91 -40.18 -2.67
N ALA A 230 25.46 -39.15 -3.31
CA ALA A 230 26.60 -39.32 -4.19
C ALA A 230 27.83 -39.87 -3.46
N GLY A 231 28.08 -39.42 -2.23
CA GLY A 231 29.13 -39.95 -1.37
C GLY A 231 28.94 -41.42 -1.02
N TRP A 232 27.71 -41.82 -0.70
CA TRP A 232 27.35 -43.22 -0.44
C TRP A 232 27.52 -44.12 -1.67
N LEU A 233 27.25 -43.59 -2.86
CA LEU A 233 27.47 -44.27 -4.16
C LEU A 233 28.95 -44.25 -4.62
N GLY A 234 29.89 -43.94 -3.74
CA GLY A 234 31.33 -43.98 -4.01
C GLY A 234 31.94 -42.69 -4.58
N LYS A 235 31.17 -41.61 -4.72
CA LYS A 235 31.66 -40.29 -5.18
C LYS A 235 31.81 -39.32 -4.01
N ALA A 236 32.70 -39.65 -3.06
CA ALA A 236 32.91 -38.83 -1.86
C ALA A 236 33.35 -37.39 -2.22
N ALA A 237 32.51 -36.42 -1.89
CA ALA A 237 32.81 -35.00 -2.07
C ALA A 237 33.73 -34.48 -0.94
N PRO A 238 34.62 -33.52 -1.21
CA PRO A 238 35.39 -32.85 -0.15
C PRO A 238 34.47 -32.23 0.91
N ARG A 239 34.87 -32.23 2.19
CA ARG A 239 34.04 -31.72 3.31
C ARG A 239 33.57 -30.27 3.13
N ILE A 240 34.37 -29.43 2.49
CA ILE A 240 34.01 -28.02 2.22
C ILE A 240 32.79 -27.89 1.28
N THR A 241 32.48 -28.92 0.48
CA THR A 241 31.32 -28.96 -0.43
C THR A 241 30.01 -28.75 0.32
N TYR A 242 29.84 -29.37 1.50
CA TYR A 242 28.61 -29.25 2.29
C TYR A 242 28.35 -27.80 2.73
N LEU A 243 29.41 -27.09 3.15
CA LEU A 243 29.31 -25.67 3.49
C LEU A 243 28.99 -24.82 2.26
N LEU A 244 29.65 -25.08 1.13
CA LEU A 244 29.44 -24.33 -0.11
C LEU A 244 28.01 -24.47 -0.64
N VAL A 245 27.40 -25.65 -0.55
CA VAL A 245 26.01 -25.87 -0.95
C VAL A 245 25.06 -24.96 -0.16
N VAL A 246 25.21 -24.91 1.17
CA VAL A 246 24.40 -24.03 2.02
C VAL A 246 24.66 -22.57 1.69
N LEU A 247 25.93 -22.20 1.49
CA LEU A 247 26.33 -20.84 1.18
C LEU A 247 25.76 -20.35 -0.15
N ILE A 248 25.77 -21.17 -1.21
CA ILE A 248 25.21 -20.82 -2.53
C ILE A 248 23.71 -20.49 -2.41
N VAL A 249 22.95 -21.33 -1.71
CA VAL A 249 21.52 -21.14 -1.52
C VAL A 249 21.25 -19.90 -0.66
N TRP A 250 22.03 -19.71 0.40
CA TRP A 250 21.95 -18.52 1.25
C TRP A 250 22.26 -17.23 0.50
N VAL A 251 23.35 -17.19 -0.29
CA VAL A 251 23.70 -16.02 -1.13
C VAL A 251 22.60 -15.73 -2.13
N THR A 252 21.98 -16.75 -2.74
CA THR A 252 20.87 -16.56 -3.68
C THR A 252 19.66 -15.89 -3.00
N LEU A 253 19.34 -16.33 -1.79
CA LEU A 253 18.29 -15.71 -0.97
C LEU A 253 18.67 -14.28 -0.54
N ASP A 254 19.93 -14.05 -0.16
CA ASP A 254 20.42 -12.72 0.21
C ASP A 254 20.36 -11.74 -0.96
N LEU A 255 20.75 -12.15 -2.17
CA LEU A 255 20.65 -11.34 -3.38
C LEU A 255 19.21 -10.91 -3.69
N LEU A 256 18.23 -11.77 -3.41
CA LEU A 256 16.81 -11.42 -3.54
C LEU A 256 16.45 -10.24 -2.60
N TRP A 257 16.93 -10.27 -1.35
CA TRP A 257 16.71 -9.20 -0.38
C TRP A 257 17.51 -7.94 -0.74
N GLN A 258 18.77 -8.06 -1.15
CA GLN A 258 19.61 -6.95 -1.55
C GLN A 258 19.02 -6.18 -2.72
N ARG A 259 18.40 -6.87 -3.70
CA ARG A 259 17.68 -6.21 -4.80
C ARG A 259 16.57 -5.29 -4.28
N GLN A 260 15.75 -5.77 -3.34
CA GLN A 260 14.66 -5.01 -2.75
C GLN A 260 15.18 -3.79 -1.96
N LEU A 261 16.22 -3.98 -1.13
CA LEU A 261 16.84 -2.90 -0.36
C LEU A 261 17.49 -1.84 -1.27
N THR A 262 18.16 -2.28 -2.34
CA THR A 262 18.77 -1.38 -3.33
C THR A 262 17.71 -0.54 -4.03
N ALA A 263 16.60 -1.14 -4.45
CA ALA A 263 15.49 -0.41 -5.07
C ALA A 263 14.87 0.60 -4.10
N GLN A 264 14.73 0.25 -2.82
CA GLN A 264 14.24 1.17 -1.78
C GLN A 264 15.21 2.32 -1.53
N LEU A 265 16.52 2.06 -1.51
CA LEU A 265 17.56 3.08 -1.38
C LEU A 265 17.52 4.05 -2.56
N GLN A 266 17.47 3.54 -3.79
CA GLN A 266 17.37 4.36 -5.00
C GLN A 266 16.12 5.24 -4.98
N LEU A 267 14.95 4.68 -4.62
CA LEU A 267 13.72 5.46 -4.49
C LEU A 267 13.85 6.55 -3.42
N SER A 268 14.45 6.22 -2.27
CA SER A 268 14.65 7.18 -1.18
C SER A 268 15.61 8.31 -1.58
N GLN A 269 16.67 7.98 -2.30
CA GLN A 269 17.59 8.97 -2.87
C GLN A 269 16.87 9.88 -3.87
N GLN A 270 16.10 9.32 -4.80
CA GLN A 270 15.31 10.09 -5.77
C GLN A 270 14.33 11.05 -5.10
N LEU A 271 13.64 10.60 -4.03
CA LEU A 271 12.65 11.41 -3.34
C LEU A 271 13.27 12.51 -2.45
N PHE A 272 14.41 12.23 -1.80
CA PHE A 272 14.88 13.06 -0.68
C PHE A 272 16.29 13.64 -0.81
N GLN A 273 17.17 13.08 -1.65
CA GLN A 273 18.56 13.51 -1.74
C GLN A 273 18.68 14.93 -2.30
N GLY A 274 19.48 15.77 -1.64
CA GLY A 274 19.72 17.17 -2.06
C GLY A 274 18.52 18.11 -1.92
N ARG A 275 17.40 17.65 -1.33
CA ARG A 275 16.18 18.44 -1.18
C ARG A 275 16.11 19.16 0.16
N SER A 276 15.48 20.34 0.18
CA SER A 276 15.12 21.05 1.42
C SER A 276 14.11 20.24 2.24
N VAL A 277 13.98 20.53 3.54
CA VAL A 277 13.03 19.83 4.42
C VAL A 277 11.58 19.96 3.92
N ALA A 278 11.20 21.16 3.45
CA ALA A 278 9.85 21.40 2.91
C ALA A 278 9.58 20.58 1.64
N GLU A 279 10.53 20.53 0.70
CA GLU A 279 10.40 19.69 -0.50
C GLU A 279 10.32 18.20 -0.18
N ARG A 280 11.06 17.73 0.84
CA ARG A 280 11.00 16.33 1.26
C ARG A 280 9.61 15.99 1.76
N HIS A 281 9.05 16.80 2.66
CA HIS A 281 7.68 16.58 3.15
C HIS A 281 6.63 16.67 2.04
N GLY A 282 6.78 17.61 1.10
CA GLY A 282 5.89 17.71 -0.06
C GLY A 282 5.93 16.49 -1.00
N ARG A 283 6.98 15.66 -0.94
CA ARG A 283 7.10 14.42 -1.73
C ARG A 283 6.85 13.14 -0.92
N ASP A 284 6.69 13.25 0.38
CA ASP A 284 6.45 12.11 1.24
C ASP A 284 4.98 11.65 1.14
N PHE A 285 4.67 10.45 1.63
CA PHE A 285 3.30 9.90 1.56
C PHE A 285 2.29 10.70 2.39
N ASP A 286 2.76 11.51 3.34
CA ASP A 286 1.97 12.42 4.17
C ASP A 286 2.01 13.89 3.72
N SER A 287 2.48 14.15 2.49
CA SER A 287 2.50 15.47 1.85
C SER A 287 1.23 16.30 2.07
N ALA A 288 0.04 15.73 1.87
CA ALA A 288 -1.20 16.48 2.08
C ALA A 288 -1.44 16.91 3.54
N LEU A 289 -0.94 16.16 4.53
CA LEU A 289 -0.99 16.58 5.94
C LEU A 289 -0.01 17.73 6.17
N TYR A 290 1.17 17.67 5.57
CA TYR A 290 2.15 18.74 5.64
C TYR A 290 1.60 20.01 4.98
N ASP A 291 1.07 19.92 3.77
CA ASP A 291 0.48 21.05 3.04
C ASP A 291 -0.67 21.67 3.81
N TYR A 292 -1.55 20.85 4.38
CA TYR A 292 -2.63 21.33 5.22
C TYR A 292 -2.11 22.06 6.47
N ALA A 293 -1.07 21.53 7.12
CA ALA A 293 -0.44 22.20 8.26
C ALA A 293 0.18 23.55 7.86
N GLN A 294 0.84 23.64 6.70
CA GLN A 294 1.39 24.89 6.18
C GLN A 294 0.29 25.90 5.87
N GLN A 295 -0.82 25.47 5.26
CA GLN A 295 -1.98 26.33 5.02
C GLN A 295 -2.51 26.90 6.34
N LEU A 296 -2.74 26.05 7.35
CA LEU A 296 -3.19 26.50 8.67
C LEU A 296 -2.24 27.53 9.28
N LYS A 297 -0.93 27.32 9.23
CA LYS A 297 0.08 28.27 9.73
C LYS A 297 0.11 29.58 8.96
N SER A 298 -0.10 29.54 7.66
CA SER A 298 0.01 30.71 6.79
C SER A 298 -1.22 31.61 6.83
N SER A 299 -2.42 31.05 6.98
CA SER A 299 -3.68 31.79 6.81
C SER A 299 -4.68 31.64 7.95
N GLY A 300 -4.59 30.58 8.75
CA GLY A 300 -5.60 30.29 9.79
C GLY A 300 -5.13 30.56 11.22
N LEU A 301 -3.83 30.44 11.48
CA LEU A 301 -3.22 30.56 12.80
C LEU A 301 -2.32 31.80 12.87
N PRO A 302 -2.15 32.38 14.06
CA PRO A 302 -1.25 33.52 14.25
C PRO A 302 0.22 33.07 14.12
N ALA A 303 1.12 34.01 13.82
CA ALA A 303 2.55 33.71 13.76
C ALA A 303 3.17 33.32 15.12
N THR A 304 2.55 33.74 16.23
CA THR A 304 2.96 33.39 17.59
C THR A 304 2.35 32.07 18.04
N PRO A 305 3.03 31.29 18.91
CA PRO A 305 2.45 30.08 19.49
C PRO A 305 1.08 30.35 20.12
N ALA A 306 0.10 29.50 19.78
CA ALA A 306 -1.29 29.63 20.22
C ALA A 306 -1.75 28.29 20.81
N ARG A 307 -2.77 28.33 21.67
CA ARG A 307 -3.39 27.11 22.21
C ARG A 307 -4.42 26.57 21.21
N LEU A 308 -4.20 25.34 20.78
CA LEU A 308 -5.02 24.67 19.78
C LEU A 308 -5.60 23.38 20.37
N PHE A 309 -6.92 23.26 20.40
CA PHE A 309 -7.62 22.03 20.76
C PHE A 309 -7.95 21.25 19.49
N MET A 310 -7.24 20.15 19.27
CA MET A 310 -7.46 19.27 18.13
C MET A 310 -8.50 18.22 18.51
N LEU A 311 -9.66 18.25 17.84
CA LEU A 311 -10.76 17.31 18.03
C LEU A 311 -10.78 16.27 16.91
N HIS A 312 -11.09 15.03 17.26
CA HIS A 312 -11.14 13.91 16.33
C HIS A 312 -12.08 12.79 16.78
N ASN A 313 -12.46 11.90 15.86
CA ASN A 313 -13.24 10.69 16.15
C ASN A 313 -12.42 9.38 16.06
N SER A 314 -11.12 9.45 15.83
CA SER A 314 -10.27 8.24 15.76
C SER A 314 -10.02 7.63 17.14
N ARG A 315 -10.04 6.28 17.23
CA ARG A 315 -9.60 5.53 18.41
C ARG A 315 -8.09 5.27 18.36
N GLY A 316 -7.44 5.21 19.53
CA GLY A 316 -6.02 4.82 19.67
C GLY A 316 -5.02 5.81 19.07
N HIS A 317 -3.85 5.29 18.66
CA HIS A 317 -2.81 6.06 17.99
C HIS A 317 -3.12 6.21 16.50
N ASN A 318 -3.78 7.30 16.13
CA ASN A 318 -4.01 7.62 14.72
C ASN A 318 -2.82 8.39 14.12
N PHE A 319 -2.23 7.83 13.07
CA PHE A 319 -1.05 8.39 12.39
C PHE A 319 -1.28 9.84 11.94
N GLN A 320 -2.37 10.10 11.20
CA GLN A 320 -2.62 11.40 10.56
C GLN A 320 -2.72 12.52 11.60
N ARG A 321 -3.46 12.26 12.68
CA ARG A 321 -3.63 13.17 13.82
C ARG A 321 -2.30 13.51 14.49
N LEU A 322 -1.53 12.48 14.86
CA LEU A 322 -0.25 12.67 15.56
C LEU A 322 0.78 13.39 14.68
N LYS A 323 0.79 13.08 13.39
CA LYS A 323 1.70 13.71 12.43
C LYS A 323 1.32 15.17 12.17
N LEU A 324 0.02 15.47 12.05
CA LEU A 324 -0.46 16.84 11.96
C LEU A 324 -0.11 17.67 13.20
N GLN A 325 -0.24 17.09 14.39
CA GLN A 325 0.19 17.73 15.64
C GLN A 325 1.69 18.09 15.58
N TYR A 326 2.54 17.18 15.10
CA TYR A 326 3.96 17.47 14.91
C TYR A 326 4.20 18.63 13.92
N TYR A 327 3.49 18.64 12.79
CA TYR A 327 3.64 19.68 11.78
C TYR A 327 3.11 21.06 12.21
N LEU A 328 2.24 21.11 13.21
CA LEU A 328 1.70 22.37 13.76
C LEU A 328 2.59 22.99 14.85
N LEU A 329 3.71 22.37 15.22
CA LEU A 329 4.69 23.02 16.11
C LEU A 329 5.17 24.35 15.50
N PRO A 330 5.34 25.44 16.29
CA PRO A 330 5.42 25.45 17.75
C PRO A 330 4.09 25.71 18.50
N HIS A 331 2.92 25.62 17.85
CA HIS A 331 1.66 25.82 18.56
C HIS A 331 1.46 24.77 19.68
N ASN A 332 0.83 25.18 20.77
CA ASN A 332 0.56 24.31 21.91
C ASN A 332 -0.74 23.53 21.65
N ILE A 333 -0.59 22.27 21.23
CA ILE A 333 -1.69 21.46 20.72
C ILE A 333 -2.15 20.46 21.78
N TYR A 334 -3.40 20.60 22.19
CA TYR A 334 -4.11 19.66 23.05
C TYR A 334 -4.87 18.67 22.16
N ASN A 335 -4.37 17.44 22.13
CA ASN A 335 -4.95 16.37 21.33
C ASN A 335 -6.08 15.68 22.13
N LEU A 336 -7.32 16.01 21.78
CA LEU A 336 -8.51 15.59 22.51
C LEU A 336 -9.43 14.79 21.59
N GLY A 337 -10.31 13.98 22.18
CA GLY A 337 -11.31 13.23 21.43
C GLY A 337 -12.37 14.14 20.78
N THR A 338 -13.64 13.90 21.10
CA THR A 338 -14.75 14.57 20.43
C THR A 338 -15.17 15.90 21.07
N LEU A 339 -14.78 16.13 22.33
CA LEU A 339 -15.21 17.28 23.13
C LEU A 339 -14.04 17.79 23.99
N PRO A 340 -13.78 19.10 24.04
CA PRO A 340 -12.84 19.66 25.00
C PRO A 340 -13.41 19.60 26.44
N PRO A 341 -12.57 19.49 27.48
CA PRO A 341 -13.05 19.57 28.85
C PRO A 341 -13.81 20.88 29.10
N GLU A 342 -14.86 20.81 29.91
CA GLU A 342 -15.67 21.99 30.25
C GLU A 342 -14.79 23.10 30.85
N GLY A 343 -14.98 24.34 30.37
CA GLY A 343 -14.21 25.51 30.81
C GLY A 343 -12.72 25.53 30.42
N ALA A 344 -12.20 24.55 29.68
CA ALA A 344 -10.79 24.52 29.28
C ALA A 344 -10.46 25.50 28.15
N VAL A 345 -11.46 25.81 27.32
CA VAL A 345 -11.36 26.67 26.15
C VAL A 345 -11.70 28.10 26.55
N ARG A 346 -10.89 29.06 26.11
CA ARG A 346 -11.01 30.49 26.40
C ARG A 346 -11.01 31.30 25.12
N GLU A 347 -11.42 32.57 25.23
CA GLU A 347 -11.29 33.52 24.14
C GLU A 347 -9.84 33.56 23.61
N GLY A 348 -9.71 33.57 22.28
CA GLY A 348 -8.41 33.57 21.60
C GLY A 348 -7.78 32.18 21.44
N ASP A 349 -8.31 31.14 22.09
CA ASP A 349 -7.94 29.76 21.78
C ASP A 349 -8.51 29.34 20.42
N TYR A 350 -8.01 28.24 19.87
CA TYR A 350 -8.45 27.68 18.59
C TYR A 350 -8.95 26.25 18.76
N ILE A 351 -9.96 25.86 17.98
CA ILE A 351 -10.44 24.49 17.86
C ILE A 351 -10.21 24.01 16.42
N LEU A 352 -9.44 22.94 16.26
CA LEU A 352 -9.24 22.25 14.99
C LEU A 352 -10.04 20.95 15.00
N ALA A 353 -11.15 20.91 14.26
CA ALA A 353 -11.96 19.70 14.11
C ALA A 353 -11.48 18.92 12.87
N LEU A 354 -10.87 17.75 13.11
CA LEU A 354 -10.43 16.84 12.05
C LEU A 354 -11.56 15.89 11.68
N VAL A 355 -11.92 15.84 10.38
CA VAL A 355 -13.01 14.98 9.86
C VAL A 355 -14.36 15.36 10.54
N PRO A 356 -15.53 14.84 10.12
CA PRO A 356 -16.74 15.04 10.91
C PRO A 356 -16.62 14.46 12.32
N VAL A 357 -16.58 15.33 13.33
CA VAL A 357 -16.63 14.97 14.74
C VAL A 357 -18.09 14.74 15.12
N PRO A 358 -18.48 13.52 15.56
CA PRO A 358 -19.88 13.22 15.86
C PRO A 358 -20.48 14.20 16.86
N GLY A 359 -21.61 14.79 16.47
CA GLY A 359 -22.35 15.74 17.30
C GLY A 359 -21.79 17.15 17.36
N LEU A 360 -20.67 17.46 16.68
CA LEU A 360 -20.17 18.84 16.54
C LEU A 360 -20.88 19.53 15.37
N GLU A 361 -21.60 20.61 15.67
CA GLU A 361 -22.30 21.44 14.69
C GLU A 361 -21.82 22.89 14.80
N PHE A 362 -21.55 23.51 13.64
CA PHE A 362 -21.26 24.93 13.55
C PHE A 362 -22.47 25.66 12.97
N HIS A 363 -23.02 26.61 13.73
CA HIS A 363 -24.11 27.47 13.29
C HIS A 363 -23.55 28.83 12.87
N GLY A 364 -23.18 28.96 11.59
CA GLY A 364 -22.50 30.16 11.06
C GLY A 364 -23.27 31.46 11.26
N GLY A 365 -24.60 31.45 11.15
CA GLY A 365 -25.42 32.64 11.42
C GLY A 365 -25.43 33.12 12.87
N ARG A 366 -24.89 32.32 13.81
CA ARG A 366 -24.81 32.64 15.24
C ARG A 366 -23.38 32.58 15.79
N SER A 367 -22.38 32.36 14.94
CA SER A 367 -20.97 32.16 15.34
C SER A 367 -20.85 31.23 16.56
N LEU A 368 -21.47 30.05 16.48
CA LEU A 368 -21.59 29.14 17.63
C LEU A 368 -21.25 27.70 17.26
N LEU A 369 -20.35 27.10 18.03
CA LEU A 369 -20.13 25.66 18.06
C LEU A 369 -21.03 25.01 19.11
N ARG A 370 -21.69 23.93 18.73
CA ARG A 370 -22.59 23.16 19.60
C ARG A 370 -22.25 21.69 19.53
N TRP A 371 -22.26 21.03 20.69
CA TRP A 371 -22.16 19.58 20.80
C TRP A 371 -23.52 18.96 21.13
N ARG A 372 -23.86 17.82 20.51
CA ARG A 372 -25.13 17.11 20.72
C ARG A 372 -25.36 16.67 22.18
N GLY A 373 -24.30 16.50 22.96
CA GLY A 373 -24.34 16.08 24.38
C GLY A 373 -24.34 17.23 25.40
N GLY A 374 -24.42 18.49 24.96
CA GLY A 374 -24.19 19.67 25.82
C GLY A 374 -22.82 20.29 25.57
N GLY A 375 -22.68 21.58 25.89
CA GLY A 375 -21.52 22.40 25.50
C GLY A 375 -21.83 23.32 24.33
N ARG A 376 -21.59 24.61 24.54
CA ARG A 376 -21.76 25.68 23.55
C ARG A 376 -20.59 26.62 23.69
N VAL A 377 -19.93 26.93 22.58
CA VAL A 377 -18.79 27.85 22.59
C VAL A 377 -18.93 28.82 21.42
N PRO A 378 -18.92 30.14 21.67
CA PRO A 378 -18.85 31.14 20.61
C PRO A 378 -17.56 30.96 19.81
N ALA A 379 -17.69 30.87 18.48
CA ALA A 379 -16.54 30.69 17.63
C ALA A 379 -16.77 31.24 16.21
N THR A 380 -15.70 31.70 15.58
CA THR A 380 -15.65 32.07 14.16
C THR A 380 -14.96 30.97 13.37
N LEU A 381 -15.47 30.68 12.17
CA LEU A 381 -14.80 29.77 11.24
C LEU A 381 -13.67 30.53 10.54
N GLU A 382 -12.42 30.19 10.85
CA GLU A 382 -11.23 30.83 10.28
C GLU A 382 -10.76 30.11 9.01
N HIS A 383 -10.89 28.78 8.97
CA HIS A 383 -10.44 27.99 7.85
C HIS A 383 -11.28 26.74 7.64
N SER A 384 -11.54 26.38 6.39
CA SER A 384 -12.28 25.18 6.00
C SER A 384 -11.54 24.45 4.88
N HIS A 385 -11.24 23.18 5.12
CA HIS A 385 -10.54 22.30 4.20
C HIS A 385 -11.18 20.90 4.23
N PRO A 386 -11.08 20.07 3.18
CA PRO A 386 -11.59 18.70 3.20
C PRO A 386 -11.07 17.85 4.37
N MET A 387 -9.90 18.16 4.92
CA MET A 387 -9.32 17.44 6.07
C MET A 387 -9.83 17.92 7.43
N GLY A 388 -10.37 19.14 7.51
CA GLY A 388 -10.84 19.69 8.78
C GLY A 388 -11.22 21.16 8.72
N LYS A 389 -11.74 21.65 9.84
CA LYS A 389 -12.15 23.04 10.03
C LYS A 389 -11.45 23.63 11.24
N LEU A 390 -10.96 24.86 11.09
CA LEU A 390 -10.37 25.64 12.17
C LEU A 390 -11.36 26.70 12.62
N PHE A 391 -11.59 26.75 13.93
CA PHE A 391 -12.43 27.74 14.58
C PHE A 391 -11.59 28.54 15.57
N ARG A 392 -11.81 29.84 15.65
CA ARG A 392 -11.27 30.70 16.68
C ARG A 392 -12.35 31.00 17.70
N ILE A 393 -12.00 30.92 18.98
CA ILE A 393 -12.94 31.10 20.07
C ILE A 393 -13.10 32.59 20.34
N ALA A 394 -14.34 33.05 20.27
CA ALA A 394 -14.71 34.44 20.51
C ALA A 394 -15.14 34.63 21.97
N ALA A 395 -15.13 35.88 22.43
CA ALA A 395 -15.81 36.26 23.66
C ALA A 395 -17.29 35.83 23.61
N ASP A 396 -17.88 35.50 24.77
CA ASP A 396 -19.32 35.30 24.85
C ASP A 396 -20.05 36.51 24.28
N PRO A 397 -21.02 36.31 23.36
CA PRO A 397 -21.80 37.42 22.87
C PRO A 397 -22.50 38.07 24.08
N PRO A 398 -22.45 39.40 24.21
CA PRO A 398 -23.09 40.11 25.31
C PRO A 398 -24.59 39.74 25.32
N GLY A 399 -25.03 39.08 26.40
CA GLY A 399 -26.40 38.57 26.56
C GLY A 399 -26.56 37.05 26.62
N SER A 400 -25.46 36.29 26.62
CA SER A 400 -25.49 34.85 26.94
C SER A 400 -25.86 34.66 28.42
N PRO A 401 -26.89 33.86 28.76
CA PRO A 401 -27.22 33.61 30.16
C PRO A 401 -26.03 32.94 30.85
N GLU A 402 -25.62 33.45 32.01
CA GLU A 402 -24.58 32.83 32.83
C GLU A 402 -24.83 31.32 32.93
N PRO A 403 -23.80 30.47 32.75
CA PRO A 403 -23.93 29.05 33.03
C PRO A 403 -24.24 28.94 34.53
N GLY A 404 -25.50 28.59 34.83
CA GLY A 404 -26.02 28.58 36.18
C GLY A 404 -25.10 27.81 37.13
N ALA A 405 -24.86 28.42 38.30
CA ALA A 405 -24.32 27.77 39.48
C ALA A 405 -25.22 26.60 39.91
N GLY A 406 -25.11 25.47 39.21
CA GLY A 406 -25.89 24.26 39.42
C GLY A 406 -25.14 23.25 40.27
N ALA A 407 -25.43 23.27 41.57
CA ALA A 407 -25.33 22.17 42.54
C ALA A 407 -24.03 21.32 42.58
N ARG A 408 -23.19 21.61 43.58
CA ARG A 408 -22.28 20.60 44.16
C ARG A 408 -23.13 19.47 44.78
N PRO A 409 -22.97 18.19 44.40
CA PRO A 409 -23.52 17.11 45.20
C PRO A 409 -22.70 16.95 46.49
N ARG A 410 -23.40 16.75 47.61
CA ARG A 410 -22.82 16.41 48.91
C ARG A 410 -22.37 14.95 48.94
#